data_AF-A0A7W1YLY9-F1
#
_entry.id   AF-A0A7W1YLY9-F1
#
_cell.length_a   1.000
_cell.length_b   1.000
_cell.length_c   1.000
_cell.angle_alpha   90.00
_cell.angle_beta   90.00
_cell.angle_gamma   90.00
#
_symmetry.space_group_name_H-M   'P 1'
#
loop_
_entity.id
_entity.type
_entity.pdbx_description
1 polymer ?
#
loop_
_entity_poly.entity_id
_entity_poly.type
_entity_poly.pdbx_seq_one_letter_code
_entity_poly.pdbx_strand_id
1 'polypeptide(L)' 'MDEPSYHSFLLRLWREPQLAGNGWHGEIESIQTGSIIAVSSLKDAFRVIQQTVDANEEQQDGEIPEPHLTS' A
#
# COMPACT_ATOMS: atom_id res chain seq x y z
N MET A 1 -13.96 -9.75 -9.98
CA MET A 1 -12.59 -9.60 -10.49
C MET A 1 -11.71 -10.24 -9.45
N ASP A 2 -10.83 -11.16 -9.85
CA ASP A 2 -9.93 -11.82 -8.92
C ASP A 2 -9.03 -10.77 -8.24
N GLU A 3 -8.90 -10.87 -6.92
CA GLU A 3 -8.02 -10.00 -6.17
C GLU A 3 -6.55 -10.36 -6.49
N PRO A 4 -5.68 -9.37 -6.76
CA PRO A 4 -4.31 -9.66 -7.15
C PRO A 4 -3.55 -10.34 -6.00
N SER A 5 -2.95 -11.50 -6.28
CA SER A 5 -2.12 -12.27 -5.34
C SER A 5 -0.83 -11.55 -4.87
N TYR A 6 -0.58 -10.35 -5.37
CA TYR A 6 0.56 -9.52 -5.00
C TYR A 6 0.24 -8.02 -5.15
N HIS A 7 0.79 -7.21 -4.26
CA HIS A 7 0.78 -5.75 -4.36
C HIS A 7 2.13 -5.23 -4.84
N SER A 8 2.10 -4.29 -5.78
CA SER A 8 3.30 -3.71 -6.37
C SER A 8 3.29 -2.21 -6.15
N PHE A 9 4.41 -1.70 -5.66
CA PHE A 9 4.58 -0.29 -5.34
C PHE A 9 5.83 0.25 -6.04
N LEU A 10 5.73 1.45 -6.57
CA LEU A 10 6.88 2.23 -7.00
C LEU A 10 7.19 3.28 -5.93
N LEU A 11 8.39 3.19 -5.34
CA LEU A 11 8.89 4.15 -4.38
C LEU A 11 9.88 5.11 -5.06
N ARG A 12 9.54 6.38 -5.12
CA ARG A 12 10.44 7.46 -5.57
C ARG A 12 10.98 8.17 -4.33
N LEU A 13 12.30 8.27 -4.20
CA LEU A 13 12.96 8.97 -3.10
C LEU A 13 13.91 10.03 -3.64
N TRP A 14 13.87 11.21 -3.06
CA TRP A 14 14.78 12.29 -3.39
C TRP A 14 15.14 13.12 -2.16
N ARG A 15 16.19 13.92 -2.30
CA ARG A 15 16.60 14.91 -1.31
C ARG A 15 16.53 16.26 -1.98
N GLU A 16 15.81 17.20 -1.37
CA GLU A 16 15.83 18.58 -1.85
C GLU A 16 17.13 19.26 -1.42
N PRO A 17 17.84 19.95 -2.33
CA PRO A 17 19.00 20.74 -1.97
C PRO A 17 18.53 22.06 -1.36
N GLN A 18 18.28 22.11 -0.04
CA GLN A 18 17.95 23.37 0.65
C GLN A 18 18.82 23.61 1.88
N LEU A 19 19.18 24.89 2.07
CA LEU A 19 20.12 25.46 3.05
C LEU A 19 19.87 25.13 4.54
N ALA A 20 18.78 24.46 4.91
CA ALA A 20 18.43 24.19 6.32
C ALA A 20 17.68 22.86 6.57
N GLY A 21 17.68 21.91 5.63
CA GLY A 21 16.88 20.70 5.79
C GLY A 21 17.46 19.49 5.08
N ASN A 22 18.03 18.56 5.85
CA ASN A 22 18.51 17.26 5.37
C ASN A 22 17.36 16.25 5.13
N GLY A 23 16.15 16.72 4.86
CA GLY A 23 14.94 15.89 4.79
C GLY A 23 14.94 14.96 3.59
N TRP A 24 14.54 13.70 3.82
CA TRP A 24 14.17 12.80 2.73
C TRP A 24 12.73 13.13 2.32
N HIS A 25 12.50 13.17 1.02
CA HIS A 25 11.17 13.24 0.45
C HIS A 25 10.94 11.98 -0.38
N GLY A 26 9.67 11.59 -0.48
CA GLY A 26 9.32 10.48 -1.34
C GLY A 26 7.86 10.45 -1.72
N GLU A 27 7.58 9.57 -2.67
CA GLU A 27 6.25 9.21 -3.13
C GLU A 27 6.16 7.70 -3.26
N ILE A 28 5.02 7.14 -2.85
CA ILE A 28 4.63 5.76 -3.13
C ILE A 28 3.50 5.79 -4.13
N GLU A 29 3.65 5.05 -5.22
CA GLU A 29 2.61 4.78 -6.18
C GLU A 29 2.19 3.32 -6.10
N SER A 30 0.90 3.05 -5.88
CA SER A 30 0.32 1.71 -6.00
C SER A 30 0.05 1.41 -7.47
N ILE A 31 0.69 0.38 -8.01
CA ILE A 31 0.58 0.05 -9.44
C ILE A 31 -0.82 -0.47 -9.78
N GLN A 32 -1.47 -1.16 -8.84
CA GLN A 32 -2.81 -1.71 -9.03
C GLN A 32 -3.90 -0.63 -9.09
N THR A 33 -3.75 0.43 -8.29
CA THR A 33 -4.80 1.45 -8.13
C THR A 33 -4.46 2.79 -8.79
N GLY A 34 -3.18 3.00 -9.14
CA GLY A 34 -2.66 4.30 -9.56
C GLY A 34 -2.60 5.35 -8.45
N SER A 35 -2.89 4.98 -7.19
CA SER A 35 -2.88 5.90 -6.05
C SER A 35 -1.45 6.34 -5.72
N ILE A 36 -1.25 7.64 -5.47
CA ILE A 36 0.04 8.24 -5.13
C ILE A 36 -0.04 8.89 -3.75
N ILE A 37 0.92 8.58 -2.89
CA ILE A 37 1.01 9.06 -1.50
C ILE A 37 2.39 9.68 -1.27
N ALA A 38 2.43 10.95 -0.87
CA ALA A 38 3.67 11.62 -0.47
C ALA A 38 4.11 11.19 0.93
N VAL A 39 5.42 11.02 1.13
CA VAL A 39 6.05 10.61 2.38
C VAL A 39 7.28 11.46 2.68
N SER A 40 7.53 11.71 3.97
CA SER A 40 8.66 12.53 4.47
C SER A 40 9.79 11.69 5.06
N SER A 41 9.64 10.36 5.07
CA SER A 41 10.68 9.45 5.52
C SER A 41 10.48 8.04 4.95
N LEU A 42 11.56 7.26 4.92
CA LEU A 42 11.50 5.85 4.54
C LEU A 42 10.64 5.03 5.51
N LYS A 43 10.60 5.42 6.79
CA LYS A 43 9.77 4.78 7.80
C LYS A 43 8.28 4.99 7.52
N ASP A 44 7.90 6.21 7.13
CA ASP A 44 6.52 6.51 6.73
C ASP A 44 6.15 5.73 5.47
N ALA A 45 7.09 5.58 4.52
CA ALA A 45 6.90 4.79 3.31
C ALA A 45 6.52 3.33 3.64
N PHE A 46 7.31 2.65 4.48
CA PHE A 46 7.01 1.28 4.88
C PHE A 46 5.71 1.14 5.66
N ARG A 47 5.36 2.13 6.49
CA ARG A 47 4.07 2.13 7.20
C ARG A 47 2.89 2.15 6.22
N VAL A 48 2.95 2.98 5.18
CA VAL A 48 1.90 3.05 4.15
C VAL A 48 1.75 1.73 3.39
N ILE A 49 2.87 1.11 3.04
CA ILE A 49 2.88 -0.20 2.35
C ILE A 49 2.23 -1.26 3.25
N GLN A 50 2.62 -1.34 4.53
CA GLN A 50 2.07 -2.31 5.46
C GLN A 50 0.55 -2.14 5.64
N GLN A 51 0.09 -0.91 5.86
CA GLN A 51 -1.35 -0.61 5.99
C GLN A 51 -2.15 -1.03 4.76
N THR A 52 -1.55 -0.94 3.57
CA THR A 52 -2.23 -1.35 2.33
C THR A 52 -2.32 -2.87 2.22
N VAL A 53 -1.32 -3.60 2.72
CA VAL A 53 -1.36 -5.08 2.77
C VAL A 53 -2.37 -5.55 3.80
N ASP A 54 -2.30 -5.01 5.03
CA ASP A 54 -3.17 -5.41 6.13
C ASP A 54 -4.66 -5.18 5.81
N ALA A 55 -4.99 -4.04 5.17
CA ALA A 55 -6.37 -3.72 4.78
C ALA A 55 -6.98 -4.70 3.78
N ASN A 56 -6.17 -5.33 2.92
CA ASN A 56 -6.67 -6.33 1.97
C ASN A 56 -6.78 -7.72 2.62
N GLU A 57 -5.89 -8.08 3.55
CA GLU A 57 -6.01 -9.34 4.30
C GLU A 57 -7.31 -9.37 5.13
N GLU A 58 -7.71 -8.25 5.72
CA GLU A 58 -8.99 -8.13 6.45
C GLU A 58 -10.23 -8.27 5.55
N GLN A 59 -10.13 -8.01 4.24
CA GLN A 59 -11.24 -8.19 3.30
C GLN A 59 -11.41 -9.65 2.86
N GLN A 60 -10.38 -10.50 2.97
CA GLN A 60 -10.43 -11.91 2.56
C GLN A 60 -10.99 -12.85 3.63
N ASP A 61 -10.97 -12.47 4.92
CA ASP A 61 -11.47 -13.31 6.03
C ASP A 61 -13.01 -13.26 6.18
N GLY A 62 -13.71 -12.54 5.29
CA GLY A 62 -15.15 -12.30 5.34
C GLY A 62 -16.03 -13.19 4.44
N GLU A 63 -15.46 -14.07 3.61
CA GLU A 63 -16.23 -14.82 2.59
C GLU A 63 -16.29 -16.33 2.89
N ILE A 64 -17.19 -16.74 3.79
CA ILE A 64 -17.72 -18.11 3.82
C ILE A 64 -19.25 -18.05 3.62
N PRO A 65 -19.78 -18.28 2.40
CA PRO A 65 -21.16 -18.69 2.26
C PRO A 65 -21.25 -20.20 2.45
N GLU A 66 -22.00 -20.61 3.47
CA GLU A 66 -22.30 -22.00 3.82
C GLU A 66 -22.83 -22.82 2.61
N PRO A 67 -22.46 -24.10 2.45
CA PRO A 67 -23.05 -24.94 1.42
C PRO A 67 -24.51 -25.23 1.79
N HIS A 68 -25.45 -24.69 1.03
CA HIS A 68 -26.86 -25.09 1.09
C HIS A 68 -26.99 -26.55 0.62
N LEU A 69 -27.08 -27.49 1.56
CA LEU A 69 -27.62 -28.83 1.34
C LEU A 69 -29.13 -28.70 1.12
N THR A 70 -29.57 -28.65 -0.13
CA THR A 70 -30.99 -28.86 -0.47
C THR A 70 -31.32 -30.34 -0.28
N SER A 71 -32.13 -30.63 0.74
CA SER A 71 -32.71 -31.94 1.00
C SER A 71 -33.96 -32.21 0.16
#